data_AF-A0A378C145-F1
#
_entry.id   AF-A0A378C145-F1
#
_cell.length_a   1.000
_cell.length_b   1.000
_cell.length_c   1.000
_cell.angle_alpha   90.00
_cell.angle_beta   90.00
_cell.angle_gamma   90.00
#
_symmetry.space_group_name_H-M   'P 1'
#
loop_
_entity.id
_entity.type
_entity.pdbx_description
1 polymer ?
#
loop_
_entity_poly.entity_id
_entity_poly.type
_entity_poly.pdbx_seq_one_letter_code
_entity_poly.pdbx_strand_id
1 'polypeptide(L)'
;MPSAGAVGALVVALLISGGMLTWAGFNDPQEVNGTLSADATPAAPISTVADGDWPAYGRNQEGQRFSPLKQINADNVKNLKEAWVFRTGDLKQPNDPGEITNEVTPI
;
A
#
# COMPACT_ATOMS: atom_id res chain seq x y z
N MET A 1 27.15 -43.57 44.90
CA MET A 1 25.87 -43.90 44.24
C MET A 1 24.82 -42.92 44.74
N PRO A 2 23.99 -42.31 43.88
CA PRO A 2 22.95 -41.39 44.35
C PRO A 2 21.98 -42.12 45.28
N SER A 3 21.49 -41.43 46.32
CA SER A 3 20.51 -41.99 47.24
C SER A 3 19.16 -42.17 46.53
N ALA A 4 18.37 -43.17 46.94
CA ALA A 4 17.05 -43.43 46.36
C ALA A 4 16.13 -42.19 46.38
N GLY A 5 16.29 -41.34 47.41
CA GLY A 5 15.57 -40.06 47.51
C GLY A 5 15.98 -39.03 46.44
N ALA A 6 17.26 -38.95 46.09
CA ALA A 6 17.75 -38.04 45.05
C ALA A 6 17.27 -38.47 43.65
N VAL A 7 17.23 -39.79 43.39
CA VAL A 7 16.69 -40.33 42.14
C VAL A 7 15.19 -40.06 42.04
N GLY A 8 14.43 -40.29 43.13
CA GLY A 8 13.00 -39.98 43.16
C GLY A 8 12.69 -38.51 42.92
N ALA A 9 13.44 -37.60 43.54
CA ALA A 9 13.28 -36.16 43.34
C ALA A 9 13.57 -35.72 41.90
N LEU A 10 14.60 -36.30 41.27
CA LEU A 10 14.94 -35.99 39.87
C LEU A 10 13.86 -36.46 38.90
N VAL A 11 13.29 -37.66 39.11
CA VAL A 11 12.21 -38.18 38.26
C VAL A 11 10.97 -37.30 38.36
N VAL A 12 10.59 -36.87 39.57
CA VAL A 12 9.44 -35.96 39.76
C VAL A 12 9.68 -34.63 39.07
N ALA A 13 10.87 -34.04 39.21
CA ALA A 13 11.22 -32.78 38.54
C ALA A 13 11.15 -32.89 37.00
N LEU A 14 11.62 -34.01 36.43
CA LEU A 14 11.54 -34.26 34.99
C LEU A 14 10.10 -34.42 34.51
N LEU A 15 9.25 -35.10 35.28
CA LEU A 15 7.82 -35.27 34.94
C LEU A 15 7.08 -33.93 34.96
N ILE A 16 7.32 -33.10 35.98
CA ILE A 16 6.73 -31.76 36.06
C ILE A 16 7.19 -30.89 34.89
N SER A 17 8.49 -30.91 34.60
CA SER A 17 9.07 -30.10 33.50
C SER A 17 8.54 -30.56 32.14
N GLY A 18 8.45 -31.87 31.90
CA GLY A 18 7.86 -32.42 30.67
C GLY A 18 6.37 -32.10 30.52
N GLY A 19 5.63 -32.11 31.62
CA GLY A 19 4.22 -31.70 31.64
C GLY A 19 4.03 -30.21 31.32
N MET A 20 4.87 -29.33 31.87
CA MET A 20 4.85 -27.90 31.55
C MET A 20 5.21 -27.62 30.08
N LEU A 21 6.22 -28.33 29.54
CA LEU A 21 6.63 -28.17 28.14
C LEU A 21 5.55 -28.65 27.15
N THR A 22 4.90 -29.77 27.44
CA THR A 22 3.78 -30.24 26.60
C THR A 22 2.60 -29.27 26.69
N TRP A 23 2.23 -28.79 27.88
CA TRP A 23 1.16 -27.79 28.02
C TRP A 23 1.46 -26.49 27.26
N ALA A 24 2.70 -25.98 27.37
CA ALA A 24 3.13 -24.78 26.66
C ALA A 24 3.12 -24.95 25.14
N GLY A 25 3.46 -26.13 24.62
CA GLY A 25 3.45 -26.41 23.18
C GLY A 25 2.05 -26.41 22.55
N PHE A 26 0.99 -26.58 23.35
CA PHE A 26 -0.41 -26.57 22.87
C PHE A 26 -1.21 -25.34 23.31
N ASN A 27 -0.65 -24.47 24.15
CA ASN A 27 -1.32 -23.28 24.67
C ASN A 27 -0.40 -22.08 24.46
N ASP A 28 -0.26 -21.63 23.21
CA ASP A 28 0.56 -20.46 22.89
C ASP A 28 -0.17 -19.17 23.31
N PRO A 29 0.31 -18.45 24.35
CA PRO A 29 -0.31 -17.19 24.77
C PRO A 29 -0.15 -16.06 23.74
N GLN A 30 0.67 -16.25 22.70
CA GLN A 30 0.87 -15.29 21.61
C GLN A 30 -0.07 -15.52 20.42
N GLU A 31 -0.92 -16.55 20.46
CA GLU A 31 -1.94 -16.77 19.43
C GLU A 31 -3.07 -15.73 19.54
N VAL A 32 -2.86 -14.59 18.89
CA VAL A 32 -3.89 -13.57 18.72
C VAL A 32 -4.72 -13.92 17.49
N ASN A 33 -5.93 -14.45 17.72
CA ASN A 33 -6.94 -14.64 16.67
C ASN A 33 -7.44 -13.27 16.18
N GLY A 34 -6.74 -12.69 15.20
CA GLY A 34 -7.12 -11.43 14.58
C GLY A 34 -8.50 -11.55 13.92
N THR A 35 -9.49 -10.84 14.44
CA THR A 35 -10.79 -10.67 13.78
C THR A 35 -10.84 -9.30 13.14
N LEU A 36 -11.02 -9.25 11.83
CA LEU A 36 -11.31 -7.99 11.15
C LEU A 36 -12.78 -7.68 11.40
N SER A 37 -13.06 -6.63 12.18
CA SER A 37 -14.43 -6.17 12.38
C SER A 37 -15.00 -5.65 11.07
N ALA A 38 -16.14 -6.19 10.66
CA ALA A 38 -16.84 -5.81 9.42
C ALA A 38 -17.62 -4.49 9.53
N ASP A 39 -17.36 -3.69 10.58
CA ASP A 39 -17.77 -2.29 10.67
C ASP A 39 -16.95 -1.47 9.66
N ALA A 40 -17.15 -1.76 8.38
CA ALA A 40 -16.65 -0.96 7.29
C ALA A 40 -17.42 0.37 7.33
N THR A 41 -16.79 1.40 7.86
CA THR A 41 -17.16 2.78 7.55
C THR A 41 -17.38 2.86 6.03
N PRO A 42 -18.53 3.38 5.55
CA PRO A 42 -18.74 3.56 4.13
C PRO A 42 -17.51 4.20 3.51
N ALA A 43 -17.01 3.63 2.42
CA ALA A 43 -15.84 4.15 1.75
C ALA A 43 -16.05 5.65 1.51
N ALA A 44 -15.17 6.47 2.09
CA ALA A 44 -15.17 7.90 1.83
C ALA A 44 -15.10 8.12 0.31
N PRO A 45 -15.71 9.20 -0.21
CA PRO A 45 -15.60 9.51 -1.64
C PRO A 45 -14.12 9.48 -2.06
N ILE A 46 -13.86 8.82 -3.20
CA ILE A 46 -12.52 8.55 -3.74
C ILE A 46 -11.69 9.84 -3.93
N SER A 47 -12.36 10.99 -3.98
CA SER A 47 -11.74 12.30 -3.94
C SER A 47 -12.78 13.38 -3.59
N THR A 48 -12.37 14.41 -2.87
CA THR A 48 -13.16 15.64 -2.69
C THR A 48 -13.02 16.60 -3.89
N VAL A 49 -12.20 16.25 -4.88
CA VAL A 49 -11.99 17.04 -6.10
C VAL A 49 -13.20 16.85 -7.02
N ALA A 50 -13.79 17.96 -7.46
CA ALA A 50 -14.90 17.96 -8.41
C ALA A 50 -14.53 17.19 -9.69
N ASP A 51 -15.53 16.56 -10.31
CA ASP A 51 -15.33 15.65 -11.45
C ASP A 51 -14.55 16.27 -12.61
N GLY A 52 -14.79 17.55 -12.90
CA GLY A 52 -14.14 18.30 -13.98
C GLY A 52 -12.79 18.94 -13.62
N ASP A 53 -12.39 18.91 -12.35
CA ASP A 53 -11.19 19.61 -11.90
C ASP A 53 -9.95 18.71 -11.90
N TRP A 54 -8.80 19.33 -12.17
CA TRP A 54 -7.48 18.68 -12.14
C TRP A 54 -6.44 19.52 -11.36
N PRO A 55 -6.60 19.68 -10.04
CA PRO A 55 -5.80 20.62 -9.24
C PRO A 55 -4.40 20.10 -8.88
N ALA A 56 -4.14 18.81 -9.04
CA ALA A 56 -2.88 18.16 -8.69
C ALA A 56 -2.39 17.23 -9.81
N TYR A 57 -1.09 16.92 -9.82
CA TYR A 57 -0.47 16.10 -10.87
C TYR A 57 -1.16 14.73 -11.06
N GLY A 58 -1.50 14.05 -9.95
CA GLY A 58 -2.24 12.79 -9.96
C GLY A 58 -3.77 12.93 -9.86
N ARG A 59 -4.32 14.13 -10.09
CA ARG A 59 -5.70 14.57 -9.82
C ARG A 59 -6.07 14.68 -8.34
N ASN A 60 -5.86 13.63 -7.55
CA ASN A 60 -6.20 13.55 -6.11
C ASN A 60 -4.99 13.12 -5.27
N GLN A 61 -5.17 13.08 -3.94
CA GLN A 61 -4.10 12.74 -2.99
C GLN A 61 -3.63 11.28 -3.15
N GLU A 62 -4.50 10.43 -3.65
CA GLU A 62 -4.25 9.03 -3.96
C GLU A 62 -3.44 8.85 -5.26
N GLY A 63 -3.25 9.91 -6.04
CA GLY A 63 -2.41 9.90 -7.24
C GLY A 63 -2.95 9.05 -8.39
N GLN A 64 -4.27 8.80 -8.43
CA GLN A 64 -4.88 7.79 -9.30
C GLN A 64 -4.86 8.14 -10.78
N ARG A 65 -4.74 9.44 -11.13
CA ARG A 65 -4.81 9.92 -12.53
C ARG A 65 -6.09 9.49 -13.27
N PHE A 66 -7.16 9.26 -12.52
CA PHE A 66 -8.45 8.80 -13.03
C PHE A 66 -9.44 9.96 -13.16
N SER A 67 -10.12 10.09 -14.30
CA SER A 67 -11.20 11.06 -14.51
C SER A 67 -12.57 10.37 -14.53
N PRO A 68 -13.57 10.84 -13.77
CA PRO A 68 -14.94 10.31 -13.81
C PRO A 68 -15.77 10.81 -15.01
N LEU A 69 -15.25 11.73 -15.83
CA LEU A 69 -15.95 12.30 -16.98
C LEU A 69 -16.24 11.24 -18.06
N LYS A 70 -17.46 11.24 -18.60
CA LYS A 70 -17.94 10.25 -19.59
C LYS A 70 -18.24 10.83 -20.98
N GLN A 71 -17.98 12.13 -21.17
CA GLN A 71 -18.28 12.82 -22.42
C GLN A 71 -17.51 12.22 -23.60
N ILE A 72 -16.25 11.85 -23.39
CA ILE A 72 -15.40 11.16 -24.36
C ILE A 72 -15.33 9.68 -23.98
N ASN A 73 -15.58 8.80 -24.94
CA ASN A 73 -15.62 7.35 -24.74
C ASN A 73 -15.16 6.59 -26.00
N ALA A 74 -15.11 5.26 -25.93
CA ALA A 74 -14.60 4.41 -27.00
C ALA A 74 -15.34 4.57 -28.34
N ASP A 75 -16.63 4.94 -28.31
CA ASP A 75 -17.45 5.07 -29.51
C ASP A 75 -17.22 6.41 -30.23
N ASN A 76 -16.90 7.47 -29.48
CA ASN A 76 -16.83 8.84 -30.00
C ASN A 76 -15.42 9.45 -30.04
N VAL A 77 -14.41 8.81 -29.43
CA VAL A 77 -13.02 9.30 -29.40
C VAL A 77 -12.45 9.58 -30.79
N LYS A 78 -12.90 8.82 -31.80
CA LYS A 78 -12.53 9.01 -33.22
C LYS A 78 -12.93 10.37 -33.82
N ASN A 79 -13.83 11.10 -33.17
CA ASN A 79 -14.35 12.38 -33.66
C ASN A 79 -13.66 13.59 -33.01
N LEU A 80 -12.67 13.37 -32.14
CA LEU A 80 -11.95 14.46 -31.48
C LEU A 80 -11.23 15.35 -32.50
N LYS A 81 -11.28 16.66 -32.25
CA LYS A 81 -10.62 17.68 -33.04
C LYS A 81 -9.82 18.56 -32.10
N GLU A 82 -8.72 19.12 -32.61
CA GLU A 82 -7.95 20.12 -31.89
C GLU A 82 -8.85 21.33 -31.56
N ALA A 83 -8.91 21.68 -30.28
CA ALA A 83 -9.66 22.85 -29.81
C ALA A 83 -8.78 24.10 -29.79
N TRP A 84 -7.51 23.95 -29.41
CA TRP A 84 -6.51 25.01 -29.32
C TRP A 84 -5.10 24.40 -29.19
N VAL A 85 -4.08 25.21 -29.46
CA VAL A 85 -2.67 24.86 -29.25
C VAL A 85 -1.98 25.97 -28.47
N PHE A 86 -1.18 25.60 -27.49
CA PHE A 86 -0.30 26.52 -26.75
C PHE A 86 1.16 26.15 -26.99
N ARG A 87 1.99 27.14 -27.34
CA ARG A 87 3.45 26.97 -27.47
C ARG A 87 4.11 27.59 -26.25
N THR A 88 4.72 26.76 -25.41
CA THR A 88 5.40 27.18 -24.17
C THR A 88 6.60 28.10 -24.42
N GLY A 89 7.18 28.04 -25.63
CA GLY A 89 8.37 28.81 -26.01
C GLY A 89 9.69 28.14 -25.59
N ASP A 90 9.63 26.98 -24.94
CA ASP A 90 10.80 26.19 -24.58
C ASP A 90 11.31 25.39 -25.79
N LEU A 91 12.00 26.10 -26.68
CA LEU A 91 12.53 25.58 -27.94
C LEU A 91 14.04 25.75 -27.96
N LYS A 92 14.72 24.76 -28.52
CA LYS A 92 16.17 24.82 -28.75
C LYS A 92 16.52 26.07 -29.57
N GLN A 93 17.34 26.94 -28.98
CA GLN A 93 17.90 28.11 -29.63
C GLN A 93 19.16 27.73 -30.43
N PRO A 94 19.59 28.58 -31.38
CA PRO A 94 20.79 28.32 -32.19
C PRO A 94 22.06 28.13 -31.35
N ASN A 95 22.09 28.69 -30.15
CA ASN A 95 23.25 28.74 -29.28
C ASN A 95 23.23 27.61 -28.22
N ASP A 96 22.13 26.86 -28.15
CA ASP A 96 21.96 25.84 -27.12
C ASP A 96 22.82 24.61 -27.44
N PRO A 97 23.36 23.93 -26.40
CA PRO A 97 24.10 22.69 -26.56
C PRO A 97 23.27 21.64 -27.32
N GLY A 98 23.96 20.68 -27.94
CA GLY A 98 23.30 19.59 -28.69
C GLY A 98 22.37 18.73 -27.83
N GLU A 99 22.61 18.70 -26.53
CA GLU A 99 21.79 18.03 -25.53
C GLU A 99 21.02 19.07 -24.71
N ILE A 100 19.69 18.99 -24.76
CA ILE A 100 18.76 19.74 -23.90
C ILE A 100 18.13 18.74 -22.93
N THR A 101 18.73 18.58 -21.75
CA THR A 101 18.26 17.61 -20.76
C THR A 101 17.01 18.14 -20.07
N ASN A 102 15.84 17.62 -20.45
CA ASN A 102 14.61 17.81 -19.71
C ASN A 102 14.64 16.87 -18.48
N GLU A 103 15.15 17.37 -17.36
CA GLU A 103 15.15 16.64 -16.09
C GLU A 103 13.73 16.65 -15.51
N VAL A 104 12.94 15.62 -15.81
CA VAL A 104 11.55 15.44 -15.31
C VAL A 104 11.50 14.47 -14.12
N THR A 105 12.62 14.27 -13.43
CA THR A 105 12.69 13.39 -12.26
C THR A 105 11.95 14.07 -11.10
N PRO A 106 10.84 13.50 -10.59
CA PRO A 106 10.13 14.09 -9.47
C PRO A 106 11.00 14.06 -8.20
N ILE A 107 10.95 15.13 -7.40
CA ILE A 107 11.50 15.16 -6.03
C ILE A 107 10.60 14.41 -5.04
#